data_AF-A0A915J5D5-F1
#
_entry.id   AF-A0A915J5D5-F1
#
_cell.length_a   1.000
_cell.length_b   1.000
_cell.length_c   1.000
_cell.angle_alpha   90.00
_cell.angle_beta   90.00
_cell.angle_gamma   90.00
#
_symmetry.space_group_name_H-M   'P 1'
#
loop_
_entity.id
_entity.type
_entity.pdbx_description
1 polymer ?
#
loop_
_entity_poly.entity_id
_entity_poly.type
_entity_poly.pdbx_seq_one_letter_code
_entity_poly.pdbx_strand_id
1 'polypeptide(L)'
;MPTVCLVLGGGKSTLQAVLSYVTSQPSVPVVVCDGSGRAADILAYAHQNQSRERDHPDAFKRHVFRMIEESFGVGELEAHKIYKTALLCSKWLNFSSIFSCDKDTNTTTSVESSNRNDLDCVILNTLLTGYKLSPVDKLGLLLTWNRDDMAREIFERGNHDWPENSLYQAMMYALVSDRVEFVQLLLNNGIAMDKFLTISRLEELYNTDRGPPNTLKFILQDVVKDPGPNYKFKLPHIGLIIEKLMGSGFRASYSRQDFRRRYKIYMCQKQQHRLSSAGVPKTSGNGFKTPADHVSEDLNDSRRFTFSTYNAGKVSHFQCPFAELFVWAVLTKRHNMAMCMWRQGDDQIAK
;
A
#
# COMPACT_ATOMS: atom_id res chain seq x y z
N MET A 1 -1.55 14.82 5.66
CA MET A 1 -2.75 14.08 5.25
C MET A 1 -3.23 14.72 3.95
N PRO A 2 -3.43 13.97 2.86
CA PRO A 2 -3.87 14.56 1.60
C PRO A 2 -5.32 15.05 1.73
N THR A 3 -5.63 16.18 1.09
CA THR A 3 -6.94 16.83 1.17
C THR A 3 -7.47 17.06 -0.24
N VAL A 4 -8.77 16.88 -0.44
CA VAL A 4 -9.47 17.20 -1.68
C VAL A 4 -10.66 18.09 -1.34
N CYS A 5 -10.91 19.10 -2.17
CA CYS A 5 -12.10 19.96 -2.07
C CYS A 5 -13.19 19.43 -3.00
N LEU A 6 -14.40 19.22 -2.50
CA LEU A 6 -15.56 18.84 -3.31
C LEU A 6 -16.51 20.05 -3.42
N VAL A 7 -16.88 20.43 -4.65
CA VAL A 7 -17.75 21.57 -4.94
C VAL A 7 -19.10 21.06 -5.43
N LEU A 8 -20.12 21.27 -4.60
CA LEU A 8 -21.53 20.96 -4.87
C LEU A 8 -22.33 22.26 -4.82
N GLY A 9 -22.97 22.63 -5.93
CA GLY A 9 -23.71 23.87 -6.03
C GLY A 9 -22.82 25.10 -5.77
N GLY A 10 -23.21 25.89 -4.77
CA GLY A 10 -22.39 26.98 -4.24
C GLY A 10 -22.80 28.38 -4.67
N GLY A 11 -22.26 29.38 -3.96
CA GLY A 11 -22.49 30.81 -4.21
C GLY A 11 -21.24 31.51 -4.76
N LYS A 12 -21.31 32.84 -4.92
CA LYS A 12 -20.16 33.65 -5.36
C LYS A 12 -18.91 33.48 -4.48
N SER A 13 -19.08 33.28 -3.17
CA SER A 13 -17.98 33.02 -2.24
C SER A 13 -17.31 31.67 -2.45
N THR A 14 -18.03 30.67 -2.99
CA THR A 14 -17.47 29.35 -3.30
C THR A 14 -16.40 29.45 -4.38
N LEU A 15 -16.61 30.29 -5.40
CA LEU A 15 -15.62 30.52 -6.46
C LEU A 15 -14.33 31.16 -5.92
N GLN A 16 -14.46 32.06 -4.94
CA GLN A 16 -13.31 32.66 -4.26
C GLN A 16 -12.55 31.62 -3.43
N ALA A 17 -13.27 30.79 -2.67
CA ALA A 17 -12.66 29.72 -1.88
C ALA A 17 -11.92 28.70 -2.77
N VAL A 18 -12.55 28.28 -3.88
CA VAL A 18 -11.92 27.40 -4.88
C VAL A 18 -10.66 28.05 -5.44
N LEU A 19 -10.69 29.33 -5.78
CA LEU A 19 -9.50 30.06 -6.25
C LEU A 19 -8.39 30.03 -5.19
N SER A 20 -8.70 30.25 -3.91
CA SER A 20 -7.73 30.16 -2.82
C SER A 20 -7.14 28.76 -2.66
N TYR A 21 -7.95 27.71 -2.82
CA TYR A 21 -7.49 26.32 -2.73
C TYR A 21 -6.58 25.88 -3.88
N VAL A 22 -6.89 26.28 -5.11
CA VAL A 22 -6.05 25.91 -6.27
C VAL A 22 -4.74 26.71 -6.32
N THR A 23 -4.73 27.91 -5.73
CA THR A 23 -3.54 28.79 -5.70
C THR A 23 -2.68 28.65 -4.44
N SER A 24 -3.14 27.89 -3.43
CA SER A 24 -2.38 27.68 -2.19
C SER A 24 -1.09 26.87 -2.42
N GLN A 25 -0.17 26.94 -1.46
CA GLN A 25 1.03 26.08 -1.43
C GLN A 25 1.03 25.24 -0.14
N PRO A 26 0.84 23.91 -0.21
CA PRO A 26 0.56 23.13 -1.43
C PRO A 26 -0.84 23.41 -1.99
N SER A 27 -1.05 23.19 -3.29
CA SER A 27 -2.37 23.32 -3.91
C SER A 27 -3.27 22.19 -3.45
N VAL A 28 -4.56 22.49 -3.27
CA VAL A 28 -5.58 21.51 -2.91
C VAL A 28 -6.31 21.10 -4.19
N PRO A 29 -6.26 19.81 -4.58
CA PRO A 29 -7.05 19.30 -5.71
C PRO A 29 -8.54 19.51 -5.47
N VAL A 30 -9.27 19.93 -6.51
CA VAL A 30 -10.70 20.24 -6.44
C VAL A 30 -11.46 19.28 -7.36
N VAL A 31 -12.59 18.76 -6.89
CA VAL A 31 -13.59 18.02 -7.67
C VAL A 31 -14.84 18.88 -7.78
N VAL A 32 -15.33 19.11 -9.00
CA VAL A 32 -16.52 19.90 -9.30
C VAL A 32 -17.64 18.96 -9.77
N CYS A 33 -18.79 19.04 -9.10
CA CYS A 33 -19.98 18.26 -9.45
C CYS A 33 -20.84 19.03 -10.46
N ASP A 34 -20.68 18.70 -11.75
CA ASP A 34 -21.46 19.24 -12.85
C ASP A 34 -22.91 18.75 -12.80
N GLY A 35 -23.88 19.66 -12.92
CA GLY A 35 -25.32 19.38 -12.73
C GLY A 35 -25.79 19.57 -11.29
N SER A 36 -24.91 19.96 -10.36
CA SER A 36 -25.30 20.28 -8.98
C SER A 36 -25.76 21.74 -8.79
N GLY A 37 -25.62 22.59 -9.80
CA GLY A 37 -26.14 23.95 -9.82
C GLY A 37 -25.10 25.07 -9.63
N ARG A 38 -25.51 26.29 -9.98
CA ARG A 38 -24.87 27.57 -9.59
C ARG A 38 -23.35 27.61 -9.82
N ALA A 39 -22.54 27.75 -8.77
CA ALA A 39 -21.08 27.91 -8.90
C ALA A 39 -20.40 26.67 -9.50
N ALA A 40 -20.88 25.47 -9.17
CA ALA A 40 -20.34 24.23 -9.69
C ALA A 40 -20.54 24.12 -11.21
N ASP A 41 -21.76 24.37 -11.70
CA ASP A 41 -22.07 24.30 -13.15
C ASP A 41 -21.32 25.37 -13.95
N ILE A 42 -21.17 26.59 -13.39
CA ILE A 42 -20.37 27.64 -14.01
C ILE A 42 -18.91 27.19 -14.15
N LEU A 43 -18.32 26.59 -13.11
CA LEU A 43 -16.95 26.07 -13.16
C LEU A 43 -16.81 24.89 -14.12
N ALA A 44 -17.75 23.96 -14.08
CA ALA A 44 -17.77 22.78 -14.94
C ALA A 44 -17.84 23.20 -16.41
N TYR A 45 -18.80 24.05 -16.77
CA TYR A 45 -18.93 24.59 -18.12
C TYR A 45 -17.67 25.34 -18.56
N ALA A 46 -17.13 26.22 -17.70
CA ALA A 46 -15.95 27.01 -18.02
C ALA A 46 -14.70 26.13 -18.26
N HIS A 47 -14.58 25.00 -17.56
CA HIS A 47 -13.48 24.06 -17.74
C HIS A 47 -13.68 23.14 -18.96
N GLN A 48 -14.88 22.58 -19.15
CA GLN A 48 -15.20 21.71 -20.29
C GLN A 48 -15.12 22.44 -21.64
N ASN A 49 -15.40 23.75 -21.67
CA ASN A 49 -15.50 24.55 -22.90
C ASN A 49 -14.29 25.47 -23.14
N GLN A 50 -13.10 25.18 -22.58
CA GLN A 50 -11.89 25.98 -22.80
C GLN A 50 -11.49 26.15 -24.28
N SER A 51 -11.79 25.17 -25.14
CA SER A 51 -11.54 25.32 -26.58
C SER A 51 -12.44 26.38 -27.20
N ARG A 52 -13.71 26.49 -26.76
CA ARG A 52 -14.64 27.52 -27.23
C ARG A 52 -14.28 28.91 -26.74
N GLU A 53 -13.67 29.02 -25.55
CA GLU A 53 -13.07 30.27 -25.07
C GLU A 53 -12.00 30.79 -26.05
N ARG A 54 -11.17 29.89 -26.61
CA ARG A 54 -10.13 30.24 -27.59
C ARG A 54 -10.70 30.61 -28.96
N ASP A 55 -11.66 29.83 -29.46
CA ASP A 55 -12.17 29.99 -30.82
C ASP A 55 -13.19 31.15 -30.94
N HIS A 56 -14.03 31.33 -29.92
CA HIS A 56 -15.15 32.28 -29.95
C HIS A 56 -15.31 32.98 -28.58
N PRO A 57 -14.36 33.86 -28.19
CA PRO A 57 -14.31 34.45 -26.85
C PRO A 57 -15.57 35.26 -26.51
N ASP A 58 -16.14 35.99 -27.45
CA ASP A 58 -17.33 36.82 -27.21
C ASP A 58 -18.61 36.00 -27.01
N ALA A 59 -18.76 34.90 -27.73
CA ALA A 59 -19.91 34.00 -27.58
C ALA A 59 -19.81 33.21 -26.26
N PHE A 60 -18.62 32.70 -25.95
CA PHE A 60 -18.33 32.03 -24.69
C PHE A 60 -18.56 32.96 -23.50
N LYS A 61 -18.00 34.18 -23.53
CA LYS A 61 -18.16 35.19 -22.48
C LYS A 61 -19.63 35.53 -22.27
N ARG A 62 -20.39 35.82 -23.33
CA ARG A 62 -21.84 36.10 -23.21
C ARG A 62 -22.60 34.96 -22.54
N HIS A 63 -22.28 33.71 -22.88
CA HIS A 63 -22.92 32.55 -22.29
C HIS A 63 -22.60 32.42 -20.79
N VAL A 64 -21.33 32.51 -20.40
CA VAL A 64 -20.92 32.42 -18.99
C VAL A 64 -21.46 33.59 -18.17
N PHE A 65 -21.49 34.80 -18.73
CA PHE A 65 -22.11 35.96 -18.08
C PHE A 65 -23.59 35.72 -17.78
N ARG A 66 -24.34 35.24 -18.77
CA ARG A 66 -25.75 34.89 -18.59
C ARG A 66 -25.93 33.85 -17.48
N MET A 67 -25.12 32.79 -17.46
CA MET A 67 -25.18 31.79 -16.38
C MET A 67 -24.89 32.39 -15.00
N ILE A 68 -23.95 33.34 -14.89
CA ILE A 68 -23.60 34.03 -13.64
C ILE A 68 -24.74 34.93 -13.17
N GLU A 69 -25.33 35.71 -14.07
CA GLU A 69 -26.46 36.59 -13.79
C GLU A 69 -27.68 35.80 -13.34
N GLU A 70 -28.03 34.73 -14.05
CA GLU A 70 -29.14 33.82 -13.71
C GLU A 70 -28.89 33.07 -12.39
N SER A 71 -27.66 32.60 -12.13
CA SER A 71 -27.34 31.79 -10.95
C SER A 71 -27.20 32.58 -9.64
N PHE A 72 -26.81 33.86 -9.72
CA PHE A 72 -26.50 34.68 -8.55
C PHE A 72 -27.33 35.96 -8.43
N GLY A 73 -28.08 36.37 -9.45
CA GLY A 73 -28.88 37.60 -9.43
C GLY A 73 -28.03 38.87 -9.30
N VAL A 74 -26.87 38.90 -9.95
CA VAL A 74 -25.89 40.00 -9.85
C VAL A 74 -25.90 40.90 -11.08
N GLY A 75 -25.52 42.17 -10.91
CA GLY A 75 -25.37 43.11 -12.04
C GLY A 75 -24.05 42.92 -12.81
N GLU A 76 -23.96 43.54 -13.99
CA GLU A 76 -22.87 43.36 -14.97
C GLU A 76 -21.45 43.52 -14.40
N LEU A 77 -21.22 44.52 -13.54
CA LEU A 77 -19.93 44.79 -12.92
C LEU A 77 -19.46 43.68 -11.98
N GLU A 78 -20.39 43.10 -11.20
CA GLU A 78 -20.08 41.99 -10.30
C GLU A 78 -19.97 40.67 -11.07
N ALA A 79 -20.83 40.47 -12.08
CA ALA A 79 -20.73 39.35 -13.01
C ALA A 79 -19.36 39.31 -13.69
N HIS A 80 -18.80 40.46 -14.08
CA HIS A 80 -17.47 40.54 -14.68
C HIS A 80 -16.34 40.11 -13.72
N LYS A 81 -16.45 40.41 -12.42
CA LYS A 81 -15.48 39.94 -11.41
C LYS A 81 -15.57 38.42 -11.25
N ILE A 82 -16.80 37.91 -11.14
CA ILE A 82 -17.07 36.47 -10.98
C ILE A 82 -16.59 35.69 -12.21
N TYR A 83 -16.84 36.21 -13.42
CA TYR A 83 -16.37 35.62 -14.68
C TYR A 83 -14.84 35.45 -14.68
N LYS A 84 -14.10 36.50 -14.28
CA LYS A 84 -12.64 36.44 -14.18
C LYS A 84 -12.19 35.37 -13.17
N THR A 85 -12.82 35.30 -12.00
CA THR A 85 -12.51 34.27 -10.99
C THR A 85 -12.79 32.86 -11.50
N ALA A 86 -13.94 32.62 -12.14
CA ALA A 86 -14.31 31.31 -12.68
C ALA A 86 -13.34 30.85 -13.78
N LEU A 87 -12.92 31.78 -14.66
CA LEU A 87 -11.95 31.51 -15.73
C LEU A 87 -10.55 31.21 -15.20
N LEU A 88 -10.15 31.87 -14.11
CA LEU A 88 -8.89 31.54 -13.45
C LEU A 88 -8.98 30.14 -12.85
N CYS A 89 -10.05 29.83 -12.12
CA CYS A 89 -10.25 28.50 -11.52
C CYS A 89 -10.24 27.40 -12.60
N SER A 90 -10.94 27.61 -13.72
CA SER A 90 -11.05 26.61 -14.78
C SER A 90 -9.69 26.21 -15.38
N LYS A 91 -8.71 27.12 -15.39
CA LYS A 91 -7.34 26.85 -15.87
C LYS A 91 -6.51 25.99 -14.93
N TRP A 92 -6.82 26.00 -13.63
CA TRP A 92 -6.12 25.22 -12.61
C TRP A 92 -6.74 23.84 -12.35
N LEU A 93 -8.00 23.64 -12.74
CA LEU A 93 -8.65 22.34 -12.66
C LEU A 93 -8.01 21.37 -13.67
N ASN A 94 -7.88 20.10 -13.29
CA ASN A 94 -7.48 19.03 -14.20
C ASN A 94 -8.72 18.39 -14.83
N PHE A 95 -8.59 17.76 -16.00
CA PHE A 95 -9.75 17.14 -16.67
C PHE A 95 -10.44 16.05 -15.82
N SER A 96 -9.68 15.36 -14.96
CA SER A 96 -10.20 14.37 -14.00
C SER A 96 -10.98 14.96 -12.83
N SER A 97 -11.02 16.29 -12.69
CA SER A 97 -11.68 16.99 -11.58
C SER A 97 -13.19 17.18 -11.75
N ILE A 98 -13.79 16.85 -12.90
CA ILE A 98 -15.24 17.05 -13.09
C ILE A 98 -15.97 15.73 -12.96
N PHE A 99 -16.96 15.70 -12.07
CA PHE A 99 -17.92 14.61 -11.94
C PHE A 99 -19.28 15.09 -12.44
N SER A 100 -19.88 14.39 -13.40
CA SER A 100 -21.23 14.72 -13.87
C SER A 100 -22.27 14.01 -13.00
N CYS A 101 -23.15 14.77 -12.37
CA CYS A 101 -24.25 14.26 -11.57
C CYS A 101 -25.40 13.71 -12.43
N ASP A 102 -25.44 14.04 -13.72
CA ASP A 102 -26.51 13.68 -14.64
C ASP A 102 -26.01 12.75 -15.76
N LYS A 103 -26.14 11.44 -15.51
CA LYS A 103 -26.53 10.38 -16.47
C LYS A 103 -26.52 9.01 -15.78
N ASP A 104 -27.64 8.29 -15.92
CA ASP A 104 -27.88 6.87 -15.63
C ASP A 104 -28.36 6.44 -14.23
N THR A 105 -29.51 6.96 -13.79
CA THR A 105 -30.42 6.18 -12.92
C THR A 105 -31.36 5.25 -13.71
N ASN A 106 -31.36 5.28 -15.05
CA ASN A 106 -32.35 4.61 -15.89
C ASN A 106 -31.81 3.66 -16.97
N THR A 107 -30.55 3.21 -16.91
CA THR A 107 -30.03 2.24 -17.90
C THR A 107 -29.41 1.03 -17.22
N THR A 108 -30.27 0.05 -16.92
CA THR A 108 -29.92 -1.33 -16.57
C THR A 108 -29.33 -2.05 -17.79
N THR A 109 -28.10 -1.71 -18.18
CA THR A 109 -27.33 -2.54 -19.12
C THR A 109 -25.84 -2.37 -18.87
N SER A 110 -25.14 -3.50 -18.81
CA SER A 110 -23.69 -3.73 -18.72
C SER A 110 -23.00 -3.50 -17.36
N VAL A 111 -22.81 -4.62 -16.67
CA VAL A 111 -22.28 -4.87 -15.32
C VAL A 111 -20.74 -4.67 -15.19
N GLU A 112 -20.05 -4.03 -16.15
CA GLU A 112 -18.57 -3.99 -16.11
C GLU A 112 -17.95 -2.60 -16.36
N SER A 113 -18.74 -1.57 -16.70
CA SER A 113 -18.23 -0.21 -16.95
C SER A 113 -18.57 0.82 -15.86
N SER A 114 -19.26 0.41 -14.80
CA SER A 114 -19.83 1.32 -13.78
C SER A 114 -18.79 1.98 -12.88
N ASN A 115 -17.64 1.35 -12.59
CA ASN A 115 -16.72 1.87 -11.57
C ASN A 115 -16.01 3.17 -11.96
N ARG A 116 -15.82 3.48 -13.24
CA ARG A 116 -14.96 4.63 -13.64
C ARG A 116 -15.58 6.00 -13.37
N ASN A 117 -16.90 6.06 -13.34
CA ASN A 117 -17.62 7.29 -13.07
C ASN A 117 -18.12 7.36 -11.63
N ASP A 118 -17.79 6.41 -10.77
CA ASP A 118 -18.18 6.53 -9.36
C ASP A 118 -17.46 7.72 -8.72
N LEU A 119 -18.19 8.47 -7.91
CA LEU A 119 -17.71 9.70 -7.28
C LEU A 119 -16.43 9.45 -6.46
N ASP A 120 -16.32 8.29 -5.81
CA ASP A 120 -15.13 7.90 -5.06
C ASP A 120 -13.91 7.73 -5.99
N CYS A 121 -14.06 7.08 -7.14
CA CYS A 121 -13.01 6.97 -8.15
C CYS A 121 -12.54 8.34 -8.64
N VAL A 122 -13.47 9.27 -8.87
CA VAL A 122 -13.14 10.64 -9.27
C VAL A 122 -12.38 11.38 -8.17
N ILE A 123 -12.82 11.28 -6.91
CA ILE A 123 -12.15 11.89 -5.76
C ILE A 123 -10.72 11.33 -5.62
N LEU A 124 -10.57 10.01 -5.63
CA LEU A 124 -9.27 9.36 -5.46
C LEU A 124 -8.33 9.65 -6.63
N ASN A 125 -8.81 9.59 -7.88
CA ASN A 125 -8.01 9.91 -9.05
C ASN A 125 -7.60 11.39 -9.07
N THR A 126 -8.48 12.29 -8.65
CA THR A 126 -8.18 13.72 -8.48
C THR A 126 -7.08 13.94 -7.44
N LEU A 127 -7.09 13.20 -6.33
CA LEU A 127 -6.04 13.23 -5.33
C LEU A 127 -4.70 12.72 -5.89
N LEU A 128 -4.71 11.55 -6.55
CA LEU A 128 -3.50 10.92 -7.10
C LEU A 128 -2.84 11.75 -8.21
N THR A 129 -3.65 12.44 -9.02
CA THR A 129 -3.17 13.31 -10.12
C THR A 129 -2.82 14.70 -9.63
N GLY A 130 -3.59 15.27 -8.70
CA GLY A 130 -3.43 16.63 -8.21
C GLY A 130 -2.11 16.85 -7.45
N TYR A 131 -1.66 15.85 -6.69
CA TYR A 131 -0.37 15.91 -5.97
C TYR A 131 0.84 15.44 -6.80
N LYS A 132 0.66 15.07 -8.09
CA LYS A 132 1.73 14.59 -8.99
C LYS A 132 2.63 13.50 -8.34
N LEU A 133 2.00 12.58 -7.62
CA LEU A 133 2.69 11.54 -6.86
C LEU A 133 3.49 10.59 -7.76
N SER A 134 4.59 10.04 -7.23
CA SER A 134 5.32 8.98 -7.93
C SER A 134 4.45 7.71 -8.07
N PRO A 135 4.69 6.83 -9.06
CA PRO A 135 3.95 5.56 -9.17
C PRO A 135 3.98 4.73 -7.87
N VAL A 136 5.11 4.76 -7.16
CA VAL A 136 5.29 4.07 -5.87
C VAL A 136 4.39 4.66 -4.79
N ASP A 137 4.32 5.98 -4.69
CA ASP A 137 3.46 6.65 -3.71
C ASP A 137 1.98 6.43 -4.02
N LYS A 138 1.62 6.45 -5.31
CA LYS A 138 0.25 6.12 -5.76
C LYS A 138 -0.14 4.71 -5.34
N LEU A 139 0.73 3.72 -5.60
CA LEU A 139 0.50 2.34 -5.19
C LEU A 139 0.36 2.22 -3.67
N GLY A 140 1.21 2.90 -2.90
CA GLY A 140 1.14 2.91 -1.43
C GLY A 140 -0.17 3.47 -0.89
N LEU A 141 -0.69 4.55 -1.48
CA LEU A 141 -2.01 5.10 -1.11
C LEU A 141 -3.14 4.15 -1.47
N LEU A 142 -3.13 3.56 -2.67
CA LEU A 142 -4.17 2.62 -3.10
C LEU A 142 -4.19 1.35 -2.25
N LEU A 143 -3.03 0.83 -1.84
CA LEU A 143 -2.90 -0.25 -0.87
C LEU A 143 -3.51 0.12 0.49
N THR A 144 -3.24 1.33 0.96
CA THR A 144 -3.77 1.83 2.22
C THR A 144 -5.30 1.95 2.17
N TRP A 145 -5.84 2.39 1.03
CA TRP A 145 -7.28 2.56 0.81
C TRP A 145 -8.01 1.30 0.34
N ASN A 146 -7.29 0.22 0.08
CA ASN A 146 -7.84 -1.02 -0.48
C ASN A 146 -8.56 -0.85 -1.82
N ARG A 147 -7.92 -0.14 -2.75
CA ARG A 147 -8.44 0.06 -4.11
C ARG A 147 -7.61 -0.71 -5.12
N ASP A 148 -7.78 -2.03 -5.11
CA ASP A 148 -7.05 -2.95 -6.01
C ASP A 148 -7.43 -2.74 -7.47
N ASP A 149 -8.68 -2.36 -7.72
CA ASP A 149 -9.23 -2.01 -9.02
C ASP A 149 -8.44 -0.84 -9.66
N MET A 150 -8.25 0.25 -8.91
CA MET A 150 -7.46 1.39 -9.36
C MET A 150 -5.97 1.04 -9.47
N ALA A 151 -5.46 0.18 -8.58
CA ALA A 151 -4.06 -0.25 -8.63
C ALA A 151 -3.78 -1.08 -9.88
N ARG A 152 -4.73 -1.95 -10.28
CA ARG A 152 -4.65 -2.74 -11.51
C ARG A 152 -4.48 -1.85 -12.73
N GLU A 153 -5.23 -0.75 -12.81
CA GLU A 153 -5.07 0.21 -13.92
C GLU A 153 -3.66 0.83 -13.97
N ILE A 154 -3.01 1.05 -12.83
CA ILE A 154 -1.64 1.59 -12.80
C ILE A 154 -0.64 0.58 -13.38
N PHE A 155 -0.81 -0.71 -13.06
CA PHE A 155 0.03 -1.77 -13.62
C PHE A 155 -0.24 -2.02 -15.11
N GLU A 156 -1.50 -1.97 -15.55
CA GLU A 156 -1.88 -2.18 -16.96
C GLU A 156 -1.46 -1.02 -17.88
N ARG A 157 -1.63 0.23 -17.43
CA ARG A 157 -1.31 1.43 -18.24
C ARG A 157 0.17 1.75 -18.26
N GLY A 158 0.93 1.28 -17.28
CA GLY A 158 2.30 1.71 -17.04
C GLY A 158 3.32 0.64 -17.36
N ASN A 159 4.16 0.88 -18.38
CA ASN A 159 5.47 0.24 -18.45
C ASN A 159 6.42 0.93 -17.45
N HIS A 160 6.05 0.91 -16.17
CA HIS A 160 6.80 1.54 -15.10
C HIS A 160 7.90 0.58 -14.64
N ASP A 161 9.14 1.08 -14.61
CA ASP A 161 10.25 0.37 -13.96
C ASP A 161 10.05 0.42 -12.44
N TRP A 162 9.36 -0.58 -11.91
CA TRP A 162 9.12 -0.70 -10.48
C TRP A 162 10.40 -1.11 -9.75
N PRO A 163 10.86 -0.33 -8.75
CA PRO A 163 11.96 -0.76 -7.92
C PRO A 163 11.57 -2.03 -7.14
N GLU A 164 12.40 -3.07 -7.21
CA GLU A 164 12.15 -4.37 -6.55
C GLU A 164 11.86 -4.21 -5.06
N ASN A 165 12.62 -3.35 -4.38
CA ASN A 165 12.39 -3.05 -2.97
C ASN A 165 11.01 -2.45 -2.70
N SER A 166 10.51 -1.56 -3.57
CA SER A 166 9.19 -0.95 -3.42
C SER A 166 8.07 -1.97 -3.58
N LEU A 167 8.19 -2.88 -4.54
CA LEU A 167 7.25 -3.99 -4.72
C LEU A 167 7.28 -4.96 -3.52
N TYR A 168 8.46 -5.21 -2.95
CA TYR A 168 8.57 -6.01 -1.73
C TYR A 168 7.93 -5.33 -0.52
N GLN A 169 8.06 -4.01 -0.36
CA GLN A 169 7.36 -3.29 0.70
C GLN A 169 5.83 -3.34 0.49
N ALA A 170 5.38 -3.16 -0.74
CA ALA A 170 3.97 -3.29 -1.12
C ALA A 170 3.42 -4.70 -0.80
N MET A 171 4.17 -5.76 -1.15
CA MET A 171 3.81 -7.15 -0.85
C MET A 171 3.76 -7.42 0.66
N MET A 172 4.77 -6.95 1.42
CA MET A 172 4.73 -7.07 2.89
C MET A 172 3.50 -6.39 3.48
N TYR A 173 3.19 -5.17 3.04
CA TYR A 173 2.02 -4.43 3.50
C TYR A 173 0.70 -5.16 3.17
N ALA A 174 0.58 -5.68 1.94
CA ALA A 174 -0.60 -6.42 1.48
C ALA A 174 -0.82 -7.70 2.30
N LEU A 175 0.25 -8.46 2.58
CA LEU A 175 0.19 -9.65 3.43
C LEU A 175 -0.20 -9.30 4.87
N VAL A 176 0.47 -8.32 5.48
CA VAL A 176 0.19 -7.88 6.86
C VAL A 176 -1.27 -7.41 7.00
N SER A 177 -1.77 -6.69 6.00
CA SER A 177 -3.12 -6.10 5.99
C SER A 177 -4.20 -7.00 5.41
N ASP A 178 -3.89 -8.27 5.12
CA ASP A 178 -4.81 -9.29 4.60
C ASP A 178 -5.54 -8.88 3.29
N ARG A 179 -4.82 -8.20 2.39
CA ARG A 179 -5.34 -7.72 1.09
C ARG A 179 -5.03 -8.73 -0.01
N VAL A 180 -5.89 -9.72 -0.19
CA VAL A 180 -5.64 -10.86 -1.09
C VAL A 180 -5.57 -10.44 -2.56
N GLU A 181 -6.43 -9.51 -2.96
CA GLU A 181 -6.52 -9.00 -4.33
C GLU A 181 -5.24 -8.27 -4.73
N PHE A 182 -4.66 -7.49 -3.81
CA PHE A 182 -3.36 -6.85 -4.00
C PHE A 182 -2.21 -7.85 -4.05
N VAL A 183 -2.24 -8.88 -3.21
CA VAL A 183 -1.23 -9.95 -3.28
C VAL A 183 -1.26 -10.61 -4.65
N GLN A 184 -2.44 -10.98 -5.15
CA GLN A 184 -2.59 -11.55 -6.49
C GLN A 184 -2.11 -10.59 -7.59
N LEU A 185 -2.49 -9.32 -7.50
CA LEU A 185 -2.05 -8.29 -8.44
C LEU A 185 -0.52 -8.19 -8.48
N LEU A 186 0.12 -8.15 -7.31
CA LEU A 186 1.58 -8.04 -7.21
C LEU A 186 2.31 -9.31 -7.69
N LEU A 187 1.75 -10.50 -7.43
CA LEU A 187 2.29 -11.76 -7.95
C LEU A 187 2.24 -11.80 -9.48
N ASN A 188 1.11 -11.38 -10.07
CA ASN A 188 0.94 -11.32 -11.52
C ASN A 188 1.87 -10.29 -12.19
N ASN A 189 2.37 -9.32 -11.43
CA ASN A 189 3.27 -8.26 -11.90
C ASN A 189 4.75 -8.52 -11.55
N GLY A 190 5.15 -9.79 -11.39
CA GLY A 190 6.56 -10.19 -11.43
C GLY A 190 7.30 -10.29 -10.10
N ILE A 191 6.59 -10.33 -8.97
CA ILE A 191 7.24 -10.59 -7.66
C ILE A 191 7.69 -12.06 -7.59
N ALA A 192 9.01 -12.26 -7.58
CA ALA A 192 9.63 -13.56 -7.35
C ALA A 192 9.57 -13.92 -5.85
N MET A 193 8.64 -14.80 -5.48
CA MET A 193 8.37 -15.13 -4.07
C MET A 193 9.54 -15.83 -3.35
N ASP A 194 10.39 -16.53 -4.09
CA ASP A 194 11.61 -17.17 -3.61
C ASP A 194 12.68 -16.16 -3.18
N LYS A 195 12.74 -15.00 -3.86
CA LYS A 195 13.59 -13.86 -3.50
C LYS A 195 12.93 -12.92 -2.49
N PHE A 196 11.61 -12.91 -2.46
CA PHE A 196 10.86 -12.11 -1.50
C PHE A 196 10.88 -12.72 -0.10
N LEU A 197 10.52 -13.99 0.07
CA LEU A 197 10.25 -14.51 1.40
C LEU A 197 11.53 -14.90 2.13
N THR A 198 11.88 -14.10 3.14
CA THR A 198 12.99 -14.36 4.05
C THR A 198 12.51 -14.75 5.45
N ILE A 199 13.37 -15.38 6.25
CA ILE A 199 13.14 -15.66 7.68
C ILE A 199 12.66 -14.40 8.41
N SER A 200 13.27 -13.25 8.12
CA SER A 200 12.91 -11.98 8.77
C SER A 200 11.50 -11.53 8.45
N ARG A 201 11.10 -11.60 7.17
CA ARG A 201 9.76 -11.22 6.71
C ARG A 201 8.70 -12.18 7.25
N LEU A 202 8.98 -13.49 7.26
CA LEU A 202 8.04 -14.46 7.81
C LEU A 202 7.86 -14.30 9.32
N GLU A 203 8.94 -14.04 10.08
CA GLU A 203 8.82 -13.69 11.50
C GLU A 203 8.02 -12.41 11.71
N GLU A 204 8.20 -11.38 10.87
CA GLU A 204 7.41 -10.15 10.92
C GLU A 204 5.92 -10.45 10.72
N LEU A 205 5.57 -11.31 9.77
CA LEU A 205 4.19 -11.75 9.52
C LEU A 205 3.57 -12.53 10.69
N TYR A 206 4.32 -13.38 11.39
CA TYR A 206 3.83 -14.05 12.61
C TYR A 206 3.69 -13.11 13.81
N ASN A 207 4.41 -12.00 13.81
CA ASN A 207 4.46 -11.04 14.92
C ASN A 207 3.66 -9.76 14.69
N THR A 208 2.91 -9.69 13.59
CA THR A 208 1.98 -8.59 13.33
C THR A 208 0.83 -8.62 14.33
N ASP A 209 0.37 -7.43 14.70
CA ASP A 209 -0.83 -7.19 15.48
C ASP A 209 -2.09 -7.07 14.60
N ARG A 210 -1.92 -7.02 13.28
CA ARG A 210 -3.03 -6.95 12.33
C ARG A 210 -3.59 -8.34 12.03
N GLY A 211 -4.89 -8.36 11.70
CA GLY A 211 -5.61 -9.57 11.32
C GLY A 211 -6.52 -10.11 12.44
N PRO A 212 -7.17 -11.25 12.20
CA PRO A 212 -8.17 -11.80 13.11
C PRO A 212 -7.52 -12.38 14.39
N PRO A 213 -8.27 -12.40 15.51
CA PRO A 213 -7.80 -13.03 16.74
C PRO A 213 -7.57 -14.53 16.52
N ASN A 214 -6.34 -14.99 16.80
CA ASN A 214 -5.90 -16.35 16.60
C ASN A 214 -5.43 -17.01 17.90
N THR A 215 -5.20 -18.33 17.84
CA THR A 215 -4.88 -19.16 19.01
C THR A 215 -3.39 -19.33 19.25
N LEU A 216 -2.52 -18.75 18.42
CA LEU A 216 -1.07 -19.00 18.46
C LEU A 216 -0.44 -18.66 19.82
N LYS A 217 -0.84 -17.54 20.43
CA LYS A 217 -0.31 -17.13 21.74
C LYS A 217 -0.69 -18.10 22.87
N PHE A 218 -1.87 -18.72 22.78
CA PHE A 218 -2.31 -19.70 23.78
C PHE A 218 -1.52 -21.01 23.63
N ILE A 219 -1.38 -21.51 22.39
CA ILE A 219 -0.63 -22.75 22.12
C ILE A 219 0.86 -22.58 22.46
N LEU A 220 1.40 -21.37 22.29
CA LEU A 220 2.79 -21.05 22.65
C LEU A 220 3.10 -21.33 24.13
N GLN A 221 2.15 -21.08 25.04
CA GLN A 221 2.35 -21.29 26.48
C GLN A 221 2.64 -22.75 26.83
N ASP A 222 2.19 -23.67 25.98
CA ASP A 222 2.39 -25.09 26.20
C ASP A 222 3.72 -25.62 25.64
N VAL A 223 4.35 -24.88 24.73
CA VAL A 223 5.59 -25.29 24.04
C VAL A 223 6.80 -24.47 24.47
N VAL A 224 6.60 -23.30 25.06
CA VAL A 224 7.64 -22.42 25.58
C VAL A 224 7.35 -22.15 27.04
N LYS A 225 8.34 -22.44 27.90
CA LYS A 225 8.26 -22.13 29.34
C LYS A 225 8.39 -20.62 29.55
N ASP A 226 7.46 -20.04 30.29
CA ASP A 226 7.43 -18.63 30.71
C ASP A 226 7.76 -17.61 29.60
N PRO A 227 6.99 -17.59 28.49
CA PRO A 227 7.17 -16.56 27.47
C PRO A 227 6.80 -15.20 28.07
N GLY A 228 7.79 -14.34 28.28
CA GLY A 228 7.57 -13.00 28.84
C GLY A 228 6.52 -12.18 28.07
N PRO A 229 5.99 -11.09 28.65
CA PRO A 229 4.83 -10.36 28.12
C PRO A 229 5.02 -9.79 26.70
N ASN A 230 6.27 -9.49 26.32
CA ASN A 230 6.62 -8.95 25.00
C ASN A 230 7.31 -9.99 24.10
N TYR A 231 7.00 -11.27 24.31
CA TYR A 231 7.57 -12.34 23.52
C TYR A 231 7.24 -12.18 22.03
N LYS A 232 8.27 -12.34 21.19
CA LYS A 232 8.15 -12.37 19.74
C LYS A 232 8.32 -13.80 19.23
N PHE A 233 7.37 -14.26 18.43
CA PHE A 233 7.41 -15.54 17.77
C PHE A 233 8.68 -15.69 16.96
N LYS A 234 9.33 -16.84 17.13
CA LYS A 234 10.49 -17.28 16.34
C LYS A 234 10.11 -18.53 15.59
N LEU A 235 10.61 -18.71 14.38
CA LEU A 235 10.23 -19.85 13.54
C LEU A 235 10.50 -21.22 14.18
N PRO A 236 11.60 -21.47 14.93
CA PRO A 236 11.76 -22.73 15.65
C PRO A 236 10.64 -23.02 16.65
N HIS A 237 10.08 -21.99 17.29
CA HIS A 237 8.96 -22.15 18.21
C HIS A 237 7.63 -22.33 17.49
N ILE A 238 7.45 -21.69 16.32
CA ILE A 238 6.34 -22.03 15.41
C ILE A 238 6.42 -23.52 15.02
N GLY A 239 7.62 -24.06 14.81
CA GLY A 239 7.83 -25.49 14.56
C GLY A 239 7.26 -26.37 15.66
N LEU A 240 7.54 -26.04 16.92
CA LEU A 240 6.99 -26.75 18.09
C LEU A 240 5.46 -26.62 18.18
N ILE A 241 4.90 -25.44 17.85
CA ILE A 241 3.45 -25.24 17.80
C ILE A 241 2.82 -26.16 16.75
N ILE A 242 3.41 -26.23 15.55
CA ILE A 242 2.91 -27.10 14.47
C ILE A 242 3.00 -28.57 14.88
N GLU A 243 4.13 -29.01 15.47
CA GLU A 243 4.29 -30.38 15.97
C GLU A 243 3.25 -30.72 17.04
N LYS A 244 2.94 -29.78 17.93
CA LYS A 244 1.89 -29.95 18.92
C LYS A 244 0.50 -30.11 18.28
N LEU A 245 0.20 -29.31 17.25
CA LEU A 245 -1.09 -29.37 16.54
C LEU A 245 -1.26 -30.63 15.69
N MET A 246 -0.17 -31.11 15.07
CA MET A 246 -0.18 -32.30 14.21
C MET A 246 -0.03 -33.62 14.99
N GLY A 247 0.43 -33.55 16.24
CA GLY A 247 0.69 -34.72 17.09
C GLY A 247 2.11 -35.27 16.99
N SER A 248 2.43 -36.23 17.85
CA SER A 248 3.80 -36.71 18.12
C SER A 248 4.49 -37.44 16.96
N GLY A 249 3.76 -37.81 15.90
CA GLY A 249 4.32 -38.48 14.72
C GLY A 249 4.85 -37.53 13.64
N PHE A 250 4.58 -36.22 13.77
CA PHE A 250 4.96 -35.23 12.77
C PHE A 250 6.19 -34.42 13.22
N ARG A 251 7.07 -34.11 12.27
CA ARG A 251 8.24 -33.25 12.51
C ARG A 251 8.26 -32.05 11.56
N ALA A 252 8.02 -30.87 12.11
CA ALA A 252 7.94 -29.63 11.35
C ALA A 252 9.29 -29.24 10.73
N SER A 253 9.25 -28.58 9.58
CA SER A 253 10.45 -28.10 8.87
C SER A 253 11.34 -27.23 9.77
N TYR A 254 10.74 -26.36 10.57
CA TYR A 254 11.46 -25.45 11.48
C TYR A 254 12.15 -26.15 12.67
N SER A 255 11.71 -27.36 13.02
CA SER A 255 12.29 -28.18 14.09
C SER A 255 13.45 -29.07 13.61
N ARG A 256 13.69 -29.15 12.31
CA ARG A 256 14.79 -29.93 11.73
C ARG A 256 16.14 -29.27 11.99
N GLN A 257 17.18 -30.09 12.12
CA GLN A 257 18.54 -29.63 12.45
C GLN A 257 19.09 -28.65 11.39
N ASP A 258 18.82 -28.92 10.11
CA ASP A 258 19.29 -28.05 9.02
C ASP A 258 18.68 -26.65 9.08
N PHE A 259 17.37 -26.56 9.37
CA PHE A 259 16.73 -25.26 9.57
C PHE A 259 17.27 -24.56 10.82
N ARG A 260 17.41 -25.27 11.95
CA ARG A 260 17.97 -24.68 13.18
C ARG A 260 19.38 -24.12 12.98
N ARG A 261 20.22 -24.82 12.20
CA ARG A 261 21.58 -24.35 11.82
C ARG A 261 21.49 -23.06 11.01
N ARG A 262 20.66 -23.02 9.95
CA ARG A 262 20.42 -21.79 9.15
C ARG A 262 19.88 -20.63 10.00
N TYR A 263 18.96 -20.93 10.91
CA TYR A 263 18.35 -19.94 11.80
C TYR A 263 19.36 -19.36 12.80
N LYS A 264 20.28 -20.18 13.36
CA LYS A 264 21.38 -19.70 14.24
C LYS A 264 22.27 -18.69 13.50
N ILE A 265 22.63 -18.98 12.24
CA ILE A 265 23.41 -18.07 11.38
C ILE A 265 22.66 -16.75 11.15
N TYR A 266 21.38 -16.82 10.77
CA TYR A 266 20.52 -15.63 10.60
C TYR A 266 20.49 -14.76 11.87
N MET A 267 20.33 -15.38 13.04
CA MET A 267 20.27 -14.65 14.32
C MET A 267 21.59 -13.95 14.67
N CYS A 268 22.74 -14.60 14.41
CA CYS A 268 24.05 -13.97 14.57
C CYS A 268 24.21 -12.74 13.65
N GLN A 269 23.83 -12.86 12.37
CA GLN A 269 23.88 -11.75 11.42
C GLN A 269 22.98 -10.58 11.85
N LYS A 270 21.75 -10.88 12.29
CA LYS A 270 20.78 -9.87 12.78
C LYS A 270 21.32 -9.09 13.98
N GLN A 271 22.03 -9.75 14.90
CA GLN A 271 22.66 -9.10 16.05
C GLN A 271 23.83 -8.20 15.64
N GLN A 272 24.69 -8.65 14.72
CA GLN A 272 25.81 -7.86 14.22
C GLN A 272 25.33 -6.58 13.53
N HIS A 273 24.31 -6.67 12.67
CA HIS A 273 23.73 -5.49 12.02
C HIS A 273 23.16 -4.48 13.02
N ARG A 274 22.51 -4.93 14.09
CA ARG A 274 22.02 -4.05 15.16
C ARG A 274 23.14 -3.30 15.88
N LEU A 275 24.25 -4.00 16.16
CA LEU A 275 25.42 -3.39 16.81
C LEU A 275 26.13 -2.39 15.88
N SER A 276 26.20 -2.68 14.58
CA SER A 276 26.76 -1.75 13.59
C SER A 276 25.88 -0.52 13.35
N SER A 277 24.56 -0.65 13.40
CA SER A 277 23.64 0.50 13.27
C SER A 277 23.57 1.39 14.52
N ALA A 278 23.99 0.87 15.68
CA ALA A 278 23.95 1.59 16.96
C ALA A 278 25.19 2.47 17.21
N GLY A 279 26.09 2.64 16.23
CA GLY A 279 27.18 3.62 16.29
C GLY A 279 28.21 3.39 17.40
N VAL A 280 28.42 2.15 17.85
CA VAL A 280 29.46 1.86 18.86
C VAL A 280 30.85 1.95 18.20
N PRO A 281 31.75 2.85 18.64
CA PRO A 281 33.10 2.93 18.09
C PRO A 281 33.85 1.64 18.43
N LYS A 282 34.51 1.04 17.43
CA LYS A 282 35.52 0.00 17.69
C LYS A 282 36.74 0.69 18.30
N THR A 283 36.80 0.79 19.62
CA THR A 283 38.06 1.11 20.30
C THR A 283 38.96 -0.12 20.25
N SER A 284 39.97 -0.06 19.38
CA SER A 284 41.15 -0.90 19.49
C SER A 284 41.86 -0.58 20.81
N GLY A 285 42.05 -1.57 21.69
CA GLY A 285 42.97 -1.44 22.82
C GLY A 285 42.56 -2.20 24.09
N ASN A 286 43.22 -3.34 24.30
CA ASN A 286 43.57 -4.00 25.58
C ASN A 286 42.52 -4.19 26.70
N GLY A 287 42.21 -5.47 26.93
CA GLY A 287 42.51 -6.08 28.23
C GLY A 287 41.54 -5.88 29.38
N PHE A 288 40.28 -6.29 29.23
CA PHE A 288 39.42 -6.65 30.37
C PHE A 288 38.58 -7.88 30.03
N LYS A 289 38.83 -9.00 30.74
CA LYS A 289 38.06 -10.24 30.61
C LYS A 289 36.68 -10.03 31.24
N THR A 290 35.64 -10.08 30.42
CA THR A 290 34.24 -10.17 30.85
C THR A 290 33.84 -11.66 30.96
N PRO A 291 32.77 -12.02 31.70
CA PRO A 291 32.36 -13.41 31.92
C PRO A 291 31.68 -14.03 30.68
N ALA A 292 32.33 -13.94 29.52
CA ALA A 292 31.91 -14.48 28.23
C ALA A 292 32.84 -15.62 27.74
N ASP A 293 33.79 -16.07 28.56
CA ASP A 293 34.80 -17.06 28.18
C ASP A 293 34.30 -18.53 28.19
N HIS A 294 33.04 -18.79 28.55
CA HIS A 294 32.44 -20.14 28.50
C HIS A 294 31.69 -20.46 27.19
N VAL A 295 31.74 -19.60 26.17
CA VAL A 295 31.13 -19.86 24.84
C VAL A 295 32.20 -20.18 23.77
N SER A 296 33.41 -20.50 24.21
CA SER A 296 34.61 -20.54 23.36
C SER A 296 34.77 -21.82 22.52
N GLU A 297 34.07 -22.92 22.84
CA GLU A 297 34.14 -24.17 22.04
C GLU A 297 33.16 -24.19 20.86
N ASP A 298 32.03 -23.49 20.96
CA ASP A 298 30.98 -23.47 19.92
C ASP A 298 31.25 -22.48 18.77
N LEU A 299 32.22 -21.57 18.95
CA LEU A 299 32.60 -20.54 17.98
C LEU A 299 33.60 -21.05 16.92
N ASN A 300 34.28 -22.17 17.18
CA ASN A 300 35.30 -22.69 16.26
C ASN A 300 34.70 -23.42 15.06
N ASP A 301 33.47 -23.95 15.20
CA ASP A 301 32.73 -24.56 14.09
C ASP A 301 32.12 -23.50 13.15
N SER A 302 31.75 -22.34 13.67
CA SER A 302 31.27 -21.19 12.85
C SER A 302 32.38 -20.45 12.10
N ARG A 303 33.64 -20.50 12.56
CA ARG A 303 34.78 -19.89 11.83
C ARG A 303 35.31 -20.74 10.67
N ARG A 304 35.03 -22.05 10.65
CA ARG A 304 35.39 -22.93 9.52
C ARG A 304 34.45 -22.80 8.31
N PHE A 305 33.29 -22.17 8.49
CA PHE A 305 32.40 -21.82 7.39
C PHE A 305 32.54 -20.35 7.02
N THR A 306 33.68 -19.99 6.42
CA THR A 306 33.78 -18.77 5.60
C THR A 306 32.94 -18.96 4.35
N PHE A 307 31.63 -18.89 4.54
CA PHE A 307 30.67 -18.86 3.48
C PHE A 307 30.80 -17.48 2.81
N SER A 308 31.22 -17.50 1.54
CA SER A 308 31.24 -16.31 0.68
C SER A 308 29.98 -15.46 0.92
N THR A 309 30.15 -14.15 1.03
CA THR A 309 29.07 -13.15 1.13
C THR A 309 27.96 -13.35 0.08
N TYR A 310 28.30 -13.96 -1.07
CA TYR A 310 27.36 -14.33 -2.14
C TYR A 310 26.26 -15.31 -1.68
N ASN A 311 26.53 -16.05 -0.63
CA ASN A 311 25.80 -17.24 -0.28
C ASN A 311 24.95 -16.95 0.98
N ALA A 312 25.36 -15.99 1.82
CA ALA A 312 24.60 -15.51 2.99
C ALA A 312 23.18 -15.03 2.64
N GLY A 313 23.01 -14.44 1.45
CA GLY A 313 21.70 -14.10 0.91
C GLY A 313 20.78 -15.32 0.80
N LYS A 314 21.24 -16.46 0.27
CA LYS A 314 20.42 -17.67 0.12
C LYS A 314 20.04 -18.36 1.44
N VAL A 315 20.79 -18.14 2.52
CA VAL A 315 20.55 -18.82 3.81
C VAL A 315 19.24 -18.38 4.47
N SER A 316 18.84 -17.13 4.25
CA SER A 316 17.64 -16.54 4.85
C SER A 316 16.36 -16.79 4.05
N HIS A 317 16.43 -17.32 2.83
CA HIS A 317 15.26 -17.54 1.97
C HIS A 317 14.66 -18.95 2.12
N PHE A 318 13.41 -19.09 1.69
CA PHE A 318 12.68 -20.35 1.70
C PHE A 318 12.64 -20.98 0.31
N GLN A 319 12.74 -22.32 0.25
CA GLN A 319 12.63 -23.08 -0.99
C GLN A 319 11.18 -23.13 -1.51
N CYS A 320 10.21 -23.18 -0.60
CA CYS A 320 8.78 -23.28 -0.93
C CYS A 320 8.00 -22.11 -0.29
N PRO A 321 8.18 -20.86 -0.75
CA PRO A 321 7.66 -19.67 -0.08
C PRO A 321 6.13 -19.67 0.07
N PHE A 322 5.38 -20.16 -0.92
CA PHE A 322 3.92 -20.28 -0.84
C PHE A 322 3.47 -21.29 0.23
N ALA A 323 4.23 -22.36 0.48
CA ALA A 323 3.93 -23.31 1.56
C ALA A 323 4.06 -22.63 2.92
N GLU A 324 5.13 -21.86 3.10
CA GLU A 324 5.41 -21.13 4.34
C GLU A 324 4.32 -20.09 4.64
N LEU A 325 3.89 -19.36 3.61
CA LEU A 325 2.81 -18.38 3.72
C LEU A 325 1.43 -19.04 3.89
N PHE A 326 1.19 -20.20 3.30
CA PHE A 326 -0.03 -20.98 3.54
C PHE A 326 -0.15 -21.36 5.02
N VAL A 327 0.88 -21.96 5.60
CA VAL A 327 0.91 -22.33 7.04
C VAL A 327 0.70 -21.10 7.91
N TRP A 328 1.38 -19.99 7.60
CA TRP A 328 1.19 -18.72 8.30
C TRP A 328 -0.27 -18.25 8.23
N ALA A 329 -0.88 -18.24 7.05
CA ALA A 329 -2.26 -17.80 6.86
C ALA A 329 -3.25 -18.69 7.63
N VAL A 330 -3.06 -20.02 7.61
CA VAL A 330 -3.89 -20.97 8.38
C VAL A 330 -3.76 -20.72 9.88
N LEU A 331 -2.53 -20.68 10.40
CA LEU A 331 -2.28 -20.49 11.83
C LEU A 331 -2.77 -19.13 12.34
N THR A 332 -2.81 -18.13 11.47
CA THR A 332 -3.30 -16.78 11.79
C THR A 332 -4.74 -16.53 11.39
N LYS A 333 -5.49 -17.58 11.00
CA LYS A 333 -6.92 -17.54 10.63
C LYS A 333 -7.28 -16.63 9.43
N ARG A 334 -6.38 -16.47 8.47
CA ARG A 334 -6.62 -15.72 7.21
C ARG A 334 -7.07 -16.66 6.10
N HIS A 335 -8.36 -16.97 6.06
CA HIS A 335 -8.90 -18.01 5.15
C HIS A 335 -8.66 -17.69 3.66
N ASN A 336 -9.06 -16.51 3.19
CA ASN A 336 -8.92 -16.13 1.78
C ASN A 336 -7.44 -16.06 1.35
N MET A 337 -6.57 -15.58 2.24
CA MET A 337 -5.13 -15.58 2.01
C MET A 337 -4.57 -17.01 1.94
N ALA A 338 -5.00 -17.91 2.81
CA ALA A 338 -4.61 -19.31 2.75
C ALA A 338 -5.03 -19.95 1.42
N MET A 339 -6.27 -19.71 0.97
CA MET A 339 -6.74 -20.18 -0.33
C MET A 339 -5.92 -19.61 -1.49
N CYS A 340 -5.54 -18.34 -1.42
CA CYS A 340 -4.65 -17.72 -2.40
C CYS A 340 -3.28 -18.39 -2.44
N MET A 341 -2.64 -18.58 -1.28
CA MET A 341 -1.31 -19.22 -1.19
C MET A 341 -1.34 -20.68 -1.63
N TRP A 342 -2.43 -21.39 -1.34
CA TRP A 342 -2.60 -22.78 -1.77
C TRP A 342 -2.70 -22.90 -3.29
N ARG A 343 -3.51 -22.05 -3.95
CA ARG A 343 -3.66 -22.04 -5.41
C ARG A 343 -2.35 -21.72 -6.14
N GLN A 344 -1.50 -20.89 -5.54
CA GLN A 344 -0.21 -20.47 -6.11
C GLN A 344 0.93 -21.46 -5.84
N GLY A 345 0.74 -22.44 -4.94
CA GLY A 345 1.77 -23.43 -4.61
C GLY A 345 1.75 -24.64 -5.55
N ASP A 346 2.94 -25.10 -5.95
CA ASP A 346 3.11 -26.25 -6.87
C ASP A 346 2.68 -27.60 -6.27
N ASP A 347 2.74 -27.76 -4.94
CA ASP A 347 2.32 -28.98 -4.22
C ASP A 347 0.83 -28.95 -3.85
N GLN A 348 -0.05 -29.13 -4.83
CA GLN A 348 -1.50 -29.21 -4.58
C GLN A 348 -1.94 -30.56 -3.99
N ILE A 349 -1.08 -31.60 -4.04
CA ILE A 349 -1.48 -33.00 -3.82
C ILE A 349 -1.04 -33.56 -2.45
N ALA A 350 -0.13 -32.90 -1.72
CA ALA A 350 0.45 -33.42 -0.47
C ALA A 350 0.50 -32.44 0.72
N LYS A 351 -0.29 -31.37 0.71
CA LYS A 351 -0.33 -30.37 1.80
C LYS A 351 -1.57 -30.46 2.67
#